data_AF-A0A9D8HGJ5-F1
#
_entry.id   AF-A0A9D8HGJ5-F1
#
_cell.length_a   1.000
_cell.length_b   1.000
_cell.length_c   1.000
_cell.angle_alpha   90.00
_cell.angle_beta   90.00
_cell.angle_gamma   90.00
#
_symmetry.space_group_name_H-M   'P 1'
#
loop_
_entity.id
_entity.type
_entity.pdbx_description
1 polymer ?
#
loop_
_entity_poly.entity_id
_entity_poly.type
_entity_poly.pdbx_seq_one_letter_code
_entity_poly.pdbx_strand_id
1 'polypeptide(L)' 'MFLGRVVGTLVASRKEGTLEGLKFLVLRQIDVDRAETGAYVVAADAVGAGVGEIVLYASGSSARQTV' A
#
# COMPACT_ATOMS: atom_id res chain seq x y z
N MET A 1 11.10 1.38 -5.29
CA MET A 1 9.63 1.39 -5.31
C MET A 1 9.14 0.29 -6.23
N PHE A 2 7.89 -0.13 -6.09
CA PHE A 2 7.24 -1.15 -6.93
C PHE A 2 5.88 -0.67 -7.41
N LEU A 3 5.41 -1.21 -8.53
CA LEU A 3 4.04 -0.99 -9.01
C LEU A 3 3.07 -1.92 -8.27
N GLY A 4 1.96 -1.37 -7.80
CA GLY A 4 0.88 -2.14 -7.21
C GLY A 4 -0.47 -1.62 -7.67
N ARG A 5 -1.46 -2.50 -7.72
CA ARG A 5 -2.87 -2.13 -7.85
C ARG A 5 -3.53 -2.19 -6.48
N VAL A 6 -4.27 -1.15 -6.09
CA VAL A 6 -5.07 -1.18 -4.87
C VAL A 6 -6.24 -2.13 -5.08
N VAL A 7 -6.29 -3.20 -4.28
CA VAL A 7 -7.33 -4.24 -4.38
C VAL A 7 -8.28 -4.23 -3.20
N GLY A 8 -8.00 -3.43 -2.16
CA GLY A 8 -8.88 -3.29 -1.01
C GLY A 8 -8.26 -2.49 0.12
N THR A 9 -8.92 -2.51 1.27
CA THR A 9 -8.52 -1.84 2.50
C THR A 9 -8.38 -2.84 3.63
N LEU A 10 -7.41 -2.64 4.51
CA LEU A 10 -7.26 -3.41 5.74
C LEU A 10 -7.68 -2.57 6.95
N VAL A 11 -8.48 -3.16 7.84
CA VAL A 11 -8.88 -2.55 9.11
C VAL A 11 -8.31 -3.35 10.26
N ALA A 12 -7.65 -2.68 11.18
CA ALA A 12 -7.15 -3.26 12.43
C ALA A 12 -7.69 -2.43 13.60
N SER A 13 -8.36 -3.09 14.56
CA SER A 13 -8.88 -2.45 15.79
C SER A 13 -7.86 -2.47 16.93
N ARG A 14 -6.89 -3.36 16.88
CA ARG A 14 -5.76 -3.44 17.81
C ARG A 14 -4.46 -3.37 17.01
N LYS A 15 -3.70 -2.30 17.19
CA LYS A 15 -2.42 -2.04 16.52
C LYS A 15 -1.49 -1.26 17.45
N GLU A 16 -0.24 -1.09 17.04
CA GLU A 16 0.72 -0.26 17.76
C GLU A 16 0.32 1.23 17.63
N GLY A 17 0.52 2.04 18.68
CA GLY A 17 -0.03 3.40 18.75
C GLY A 17 0.45 4.33 17.63
N THR A 18 1.68 4.15 17.12
CA THR A 18 2.20 4.94 15.99
C THR A 18 1.54 4.62 14.65
N LEU A 19 0.75 3.54 14.59
CA LEU A 19 -0.03 3.16 13.40
C LEU A 19 -1.48 3.69 13.44
N GLU A 20 -1.88 4.35 14.53
CA GLU A 20 -3.22 4.94 14.61
C GLU A 20 -3.40 6.10 13.63
N GLY A 21 -4.61 6.22 13.08
CA GLY A 21 -4.94 7.22 12.06
C GLY A 21 -4.44 6.90 10.64
N LEU A 22 -3.50 5.96 10.48
CA LEU A 22 -3.04 5.54 9.16
C LEU A 22 -4.10 4.67 8.45
N LYS A 23 -4.37 4.99 7.20
CA LYS A 23 -5.21 4.18 6.31
C LYS A 23 -4.36 3.08 5.68
N PHE A 24 -4.79 1.82 5.80
CA PHE A 24 -4.07 0.68 5.22
C PHE A 24 -4.76 0.17 3.96
N LEU A 25 -3.98 0.05 2.89
CA LEU A 25 -4.41 -0.48 1.60
C LEU A 25 -3.78 -1.84 1.36
N VAL A 26 -4.58 -2.76 0.82
CA VAL A 26 -4.09 -4.02 0.26
C VAL A 26 -3.73 -3.76 -1.19
N LEU A 27 -2.45 -3.96 -1.52
CA LEU A 27 -1.93 -3.81 -2.87
C LEU A 27 -1.60 -5.19 -3.42
N ARG A 28 -1.94 -5.42 -4.69
CA ARG A 28 -1.43 -6.54 -5.47
C ARG A 28 -0.30 -6.03 -6.37
N GLN A 29 0.89 -6.60 -6.25
CA GLN A 29 2.03 -6.19 -7.05
C GLN A 29 1.77 -6.53 -8.53
N ILE A 30 2.16 -5.61 -9.41
CA ILE A 30 2.03 -5.76 -10.85
C ILE A 30 3.38 -5.47 -11.53
N ASP A 31 3.57 -5.98 -12.73
CA ASP A 31 4.69 -5.61 -13.60
C ASP A 31 4.40 -4.36 -14.43
N VAL A 32 5.33 -4.01 -15.33
CA VAL A 32 5.22 -2.84 -16.21
C VAL A 32 4.09 -2.94 -17.23
N ASP A 33 3.67 -4.16 -17.57
CA ASP A 33 2.55 -4.46 -18.46
C ASP A 33 1.23 -4.54 -17.70
N ARG A 34 1.25 -4.22 -16.39
CA ARG A 34 0.12 -4.24 -15.46
C ARG A 34 -0.42 -5.64 -15.19
N ALA A 35 0.34 -6.69 -15.52
CA ALA A 35 0.01 -8.05 -15.16
C ALA A 35 0.34 -8.31 -13.68
N GLU A 36 -0.54 -9.05 -13.02
CA GLU A 36 -0.42 -9.32 -11.59
C GLU A 36 0.65 -10.37 -11.33
N THR A 37 1.62 -10.04 -10.47
CA THR A 37 2.76 -10.94 -10.17
C THR A 37 2.49 -11.85 -8.98
N GLY A 38 1.29 -11.79 -8.39
CA GLY A 38 0.80 -12.69 -7.33
C GLY A 38 1.18 -12.29 -5.90
N ALA A 39 2.12 -11.37 -5.70
CA ALA A 39 2.47 -10.86 -4.38
C ALA A 39 1.42 -9.83 -3.89
N TYR A 40 1.05 -9.93 -2.61
CA TYR A 40 0.26 -8.92 -1.92
C TYR A 40 1.11 -8.20 -0.89
N VAL A 41 0.88 -6.91 -0.71
CA VAL A 41 1.48 -6.11 0.36
C VAL A 41 0.44 -5.20 1.00
N VAL A 42 0.57 -4.96 2.29
CA VAL A 42 -0.20 -3.93 3.00
C VAL A 42 0.66 -2.69 3.10
N ALA A 43 0.15 -1.57 2.60
CA ALA A 43 0.84 -0.28 2.64
C ALA A 43 0.00 0.77 3.38
N ALA A 44 0.66 1.68 4.09
CA ALA A 44 0.02 2.89 4.58
C ALA A 44 -0.20 3.85 3.41
N ASP A 45 -1.42 4.39 3.31
CA ASP A 45 -1.79 5.38 2.31
C ASP A 45 -1.43 6.79 2.79
N ALA A 46 -0.50 7.42 2.09
CA ALA A 46 -0.07 8.78 2.35
C ALA A 46 -0.53 9.79 1.29
N VAL A 47 -1.22 9.34 0.24
CA VAL A 47 -1.56 10.18 -0.92
C VAL A 47 -3.06 10.20 -1.23
N GLY A 48 -3.86 9.40 -0.54
CA GLY A 48 -5.30 9.33 -0.74
C GLY A 48 -5.72 8.37 -1.86
N ALA A 49 -4.99 7.27 -2.06
CA ALA A 49 -5.27 6.31 -3.12
C ALA A 49 -6.59 5.53 -2.90
N GLY A 50 -7.25 5.21 -4.00
CA GLY A 50 -8.52 4.49 -4.08
C GLY A 50 -8.38 3.07 -4.64
N VAL A 51 -9.39 2.23 -4.39
CA VAL A 51 -9.46 0.87 -4.94
C VAL A 51 -9.50 0.91 -6.48
N GLY A 52 -8.70 0.07 -7.12
CA GLY A 52 -8.57 -0.03 -8.58
C GLY A 52 -7.43 0.82 -9.16
N GLU A 53 -6.92 1.80 -8.41
CA GLU A 53 -5.81 2.65 -8.86
C GLU A 53 -4.49 1.87 -8.90
N ILE A 54 -3.63 2.25 -9.86
CA ILE A 54 -2.24 1.79 -9.93
C ILE A 54 -1.37 2.82 -9.22
N VAL A 55 -0.59 2.35 -8.26
CA VAL A 55 0.26 3.17 -7.39
C VAL A 55 1.71 2.71 -7.46
N LEU A 56 2.62 3.64 -7.16
CA LEU A 56 3.98 3.33 -6.76
C LEU A 56 4.04 3.28 -5.24
N TYR A 57 4.53 2.18 -4.67
CA TYR A 57 4.78 2.09 -3.24
C TYR A 57 6.27 1.92 -2.94
N ALA A 58 6.73 2.56 -1.87
CA ALA A 58 8.04 2.34 -1.28
C ALA A 58 7.96 1.24 -0.23
N SER A 59 9.08 0.55 0.02
CA SER A 59 9.19 -0.52 1.02
C SER A 59 10.50 -0.39 1.78
N GLY A 60 10.55 -0.90 3.01
CA GLY A 60 11.73 -0.80 3.87
C GLY A 60 11.83 0.57 4.56
N SER A 61 13.05 1.03 4.83
CA SER A 61 13.29 2.30 5.55
C SER A 61 12.78 3.53 4.80
N SER A 62 12.82 3.52 3.47
CA SER A 62 12.33 4.62 2.63
C SER A 62 10.82 4.85 2.74
N ALA A 63 10.04 3.83 3.11
CA ALA A 63 8.60 3.97 3.33
C ALA A 63 8.24 4.88 4.53
N ARG A 64 9.22 5.18 5.41
CA ARG A 64 9.04 6.10 6.54
C ARG A 64 9.47 7.54 6.23
N GLN A 65 9.86 7.85 4.99
CA GLN A 65 10.34 9.17 4.60
C GLN A 65 9.23 9.91 3.84
N THR A 66 8.20 10.28 4.58
CA THR A 66 7.01 10.97 4.06
C THR A 66 6.70 12.14 5.00
N VAL A 67 6.43 13.31 4.41
CA VAL A 67 6.07 14.57 5.10
C VAL A 67 4.57 14.69 5.28
#